data_AF-A0A937CZK7-F1
#
_entry.id   AF-A0A937CZK7-F1
#
_cell.length_a   1.000
_cell.length_b   1.000
_cell.length_c   1.000
_cell.angle_alpha   90.00
_cell.angle_beta   90.00
_cell.angle_gamma   90.00
#
_symmetry.space_group_name_H-M   'P 1'
#
loop_
_entity.id
_entity.type
_entity.pdbx_description
1 polymer ?
#
loop_
_entity_poly.entity_id
_entity_poly.type
_entity_poly.pdbx_seq_one_letter_code
_entity_poly.pdbx_strand_id
1 'polypeptide(L)'
;MKGMNILGCAGALALLVAATGASAQEGEAVKSLLGSIGIIPKEKAPIVYNERAPLVLPPKMELRAPAAGGGQARNGNWPKDPDAEARRKAAVEARTPWTSSELYKTSEGKRLSIEEMRAGRNPNNIATTAPARVGSQADMSRMTPDELRSYGRDEKVELAGDGIERRYLSDPPGPLLKAQGGGRIKASVDPVPLGNDPDNPQVYLRQQQERRQ
;
A
#
# COMPACT_ATOMS: atom_id res chain seq x y z
N MET A 1 -43.12 -61.49 4.16
CA MET A 1 -43.62 -60.18 3.68
C MET A 1 -42.42 -59.30 3.36
N LYS A 2 -42.43 -58.74 2.14
CA LYS A 2 -41.80 -57.48 1.71
C LYS A 2 -40.26 -57.38 1.78
N GLY A 3 -39.67 -57.37 0.59
CA GLY A 3 -38.27 -57.04 0.34
C GLY A 3 -37.97 -55.54 0.44
N MET A 4 -36.71 -55.20 0.19
CA MET A 4 -36.27 -53.86 -0.19
C MET A 4 -34.93 -53.99 -0.92
N ASN A 5 -34.93 -53.69 -2.22
CA ASN A 5 -33.73 -53.52 -3.02
C ASN A 5 -33.13 -52.13 -2.71
N ILE A 6 -31.83 -52.05 -2.47
CA ILE A 6 -31.08 -50.78 -2.54
C ILE A 6 -29.94 -50.97 -3.54
N LEU A 7 -30.28 -50.66 -4.78
CA LEU A 7 -29.34 -50.37 -5.85
C LEU A 7 -28.94 -48.90 -5.70
N GLY A 8 -27.65 -48.61 -5.77
CA GLY A 8 -27.15 -47.26 -6.05
C GLY A 8 -26.36 -46.61 -4.92
N CYS A 9 -25.03 -46.79 -4.95
CA CYS A 9 -24.04 -45.82 -4.46
C CYS A 9 -22.60 -46.22 -4.88
N ALA A 10 -22.41 -46.83 -6.06
CA ALA A 10 -21.07 -47.24 -6.53
C ALA A 10 -20.28 -46.11 -7.22
N GLY A 11 -20.88 -44.94 -7.46
CA GLY A 11 -20.26 -43.85 -8.23
C GLY A 11 -19.56 -42.75 -7.42
N ALA A 12 -19.81 -42.66 -6.11
CA ALA A 12 -19.36 -41.52 -5.30
C ALA A 12 -18.01 -41.73 -4.59
N LEU A 13 -17.51 -42.97 -4.48
CA LEU A 13 -16.32 -43.27 -3.68
C LEU A 13 -15.01 -43.09 -4.46
N ALA A 14 -15.05 -43.07 -5.79
CA ALA A 14 -13.88 -42.88 -6.64
C ALA A 14 -13.37 -41.43 -6.69
N LEU A 15 -14.22 -40.45 -6.32
CA LEU A 15 -13.89 -39.02 -6.41
C LEU A 15 -13.32 -38.44 -5.10
N LEU A 16 -13.30 -39.22 -4.01
CA LEU A 16 -12.80 -38.75 -2.71
C LEU A 16 -11.30 -39.03 -2.47
N VAL A 17 -10.64 -39.78 -3.36
CA VAL A 17 -9.22 -40.17 -3.19
C VAL A 17 -8.24 -39.11 -3.72
N ALA A 18 -8.71 -38.05 -4.37
CA ALA A 18 -7.86 -37.01 -4.96
C ALA A 18 -7.42 -35.89 -3.99
N ALA A 19 -7.72 -35.98 -2.70
CA ALA A 19 -7.37 -34.99 -1.68
C ALA A 19 -6.45 -35.58 -0.60
N THR A 20 -5.31 -36.15 -1.00
CA THR A 20 -4.30 -36.65 -0.06
C THR A 20 -3.43 -35.51 0.46
N GLY A 21 -3.87 -34.89 1.55
CA GLY A 21 -2.93 -34.34 2.52
C GLY A 21 -2.19 -35.51 3.17
N ALA A 22 -0.87 -35.54 3.09
CA ALA A 22 -0.05 -36.63 3.60
C ALA A 22 -0.17 -36.73 5.14
N SER A 23 -1.19 -37.42 5.62
CA SER A 23 -1.28 -37.88 7.00
C SER A 23 -0.57 -39.23 7.09
N ALA A 24 0.47 -39.30 7.93
CA ALA A 24 1.29 -40.50 8.07
C ALA A 24 0.49 -41.74 8.54
N GLN A 25 -0.72 -41.53 9.06
CA GLN A 25 -1.61 -42.57 9.58
C GLN A 25 -2.49 -43.20 8.47
N GLU A 26 -2.86 -42.44 7.44
CA GLU A 26 -3.59 -42.98 6.27
C GLU A 26 -2.71 -43.91 5.43
N GLY A 27 -1.39 -43.70 5.43
CA GLY A 27 -0.44 -44.53 4.71
C GLY A 27 -0.46 -46.01 5.15
N GLU A 28 -0.67 -46.28 6.44
CA GLU A 28 -0.76 -47.67 6.95
C GLU A 28 -2.11 -48.32 6.63
N ALA A 29 -3.20 -47.55 6.71
CA ALA A 29 -4.54 -48.06 6.39
C ALA A 29 -4.69 -48.40 4.90
N VAL A 30 -4.22 -47.52 4.01
CA VAL A 30 -4.18 -47.75 2.56
C VAL A 30 -3.26 -48.92 2.24
N LYS A 31 -2.10 -49.02 2.90
CA LYS A 31 -1.16 -50.15 2.71
C LYS A 31 -1.72 -51.48 3.20
N SER A 32 -2.51 -51.50 4.28
CA SER A 32 -3.20 -52.69 4.77
C SER A 32 -4.29 -53.15 3.81
N LEU A 33 -5.11 -52.22 3.29
CA LEU A 33 -6.11 -52.50 2.26
C LEU A 33 -5.48 -53.00 0.97
N LEU A 34 -4.45 -52.31 0.49
CA LEU A 34 -3.74 -52.65 -0.74
C LEU A 34 -2.91 -53.94 -0.60
N GLY A 35 -2.50 -54.26 0.63
CA GLY A 35 -1.92 -55.55 0.99
C GLY A 35 -2.94 -56.68 1.08
N SER A 36 -4.19 -56.40 1.46
CA SER A 36 -5.26 -57.40 1.53
C SER A 36 -5.81 -57.80 0.16
N ILE A 37 -5.77 -56.88 -0.82
CA ILE A 37 -6.18 -57.13 -2.21
C ILE A 37 -5.05 -57.69 -3.08
N GLY A 38 -3.85 -57.92 -2.50
CA GLY A 38 -2.72 -58.54 -3.16
C GLY A 38 -1.91 -57.63 -4.09
N ILE A 39 -2.16 -56.31 -4.07
CA ILE A 39 -1.40 -55.35 -4.89
C ILE A 39 -0.03 -55.02 -4.28
N ILE A 40 0.08 -55.02 -2.94
CA ILE A 40 1.36 -54.85 -2.23
C ILE A 40 1.64 -56.11 -1.39
N PRO A 41 2.84 -56.73 -1.47
CA PRO A 41 3.18 -57.84 -0.59
C PRO A 41 3.12 -57.40 0.89
N LYS A 42 2.34 -58.14 1.68
CA LYS A 42 2.06 -57.84 3.10
C LYS A 42 3.30 -58.02 4.00
N GLU A 43 4.17 -58.96 3.63
CA GLU A 43 5.46 -59.18 4.28
C GLU A 43 6.55 -58.41 3.55
N LYS A 44 7.12 -57.42 4.24
CA LYS A 44 8.28 -56.66 3.76
C LYS A 44 9.52 -57.51 4.01
N ALA A 45 10.35 -57.72 2.99
CA ALA A 45 11.61 -58.44 3.15
C ALA A 45 12.43 -57.83 4.32
N PRO A 46 13.04 -58.65 5.19
CA PRO A 46 13.81 -58.16 6.31
C PRO A 46 14.96 -57.30 5.77
N ILE A 47 15.00 -56.04 6.22
CA ILE A 47 16.10 -55.15 5.88
C ILE A 47 17.31 -55.66 6.66
N VAL A 48 18.31 -56.17 5.94
CA VAL A 48 19.58 -56.57 6.54
C VAL A 48 20.32 -55.29 6.90
N TYR A 49 20.26 -54.91 8.17
CA TYR A 49 21.01 -53.79 8.70
C TYR A 49 22.45 -54.23 8.93
N ASN A 50 23.36 -53.70 8.12
CA ASN A 50 24.77 -53.78 8.43
C ASN A 50 25.12 -52.62 9.35
N GLU A 51 25.97 -52.90 10.34
CA GLU A 51 26.55 -51.87 11.17
C GLU A 51 27.26 -50.82 10.29
N ARG A 52 26.99 -49.55 10.54
CA ARG A 52 27.73 -48.46 9.90
C ARG A 52 29.11 -48.41 10.54
N ALA A 53 30.14 -48.13 9.75
CA ALA A 53 31.47 -47.90 10.29
C ALA A 53 31.42 -46.86 11.43
N PRO A 54 32.19 -47.05 12.52
CA PRO A 54 32.18 -46.14 13.64
C PRO A 54 32.58 -44.73 13.21
N LEU A 55 31.95 -43.72 13.81
CA LEU A 55 32.22 -42.33 13.46
C LEU A 55 33.63 -41.95 13.93
N VAL A 56 34.53 -41.72 12.97
CA VAL A 56 35.89 -41.24 13.27
C VAL A 56 35.80 -39.74 13.56
N LEU A 57 36.10 -39.37 14.79
CA LEU A 57 36.16 -37.96 15.20
C LEU A 57 37.42 -37.31 14.59
N PRO A 58 37.31 -36.07 14.08
CA PRO A 58 38.48 -35.32 13.66
C PRO A 58 39.39 -35.02 14.87
N PRO A 59 40.72 -34.99 14.69
CA PRO A 59 41.69 -34.82 15.78
C PRO A 59 41.61 -33.45 16.48
N LYS A 60 40.92 -32.47 15.88
CA LYS A 60 40.63 -31.18 16.49
C LYS A 60 39.13 -30.95 16.42
N MET A 61 38.53 -30.80 17.60
CA MET A 61 37.10 -30.48 17.79
C MET A 61 36.82 -28.99 17.95
N GLU A 62 37.86 -28.15 17.85
CA GLU A 62 37.75 -26.69 17.83
C GLU A 62 36.97 -26.25 16.59
N LEU A 63 35.72 -25.84 16.77
CA LEU A 63 34.96 -25.20 15.71
C LEU A 63 35.59 -23.83 15.41
N ARG A 64 35.65 -23.47 14.12
CA ARG A 64 36.04 -22.11 13.73
C ARG A 64 35.09 -21.12 14.42
N ALA A 65 35.65 -20.06 15.01
CA ALA A 65 34.85 -18.99 15.59
C ALA A 65 33.77 -18.52 14.59
N PRO A 66 32.53 -18.29 15.04
CA PRO A 66 31.45 -17.85 14.17
C PRO A 66 31.88 -16.56 13.47
N ALA A 67 31.65 -16.48 12.16
CA ALA A 67 31.92 -15.26 11.41
C ALA A 67 31.15 -14.10 12.08
N ALA A 68 31.87 -13.05 12.49
CA ALA A 68 31.27 -11.88 13.12
C ALA A 68 30.05 -11.44 12.31
N GLY A 69 28.89 -11.37 12.96
CA GLY A 69 27.52 -11.40 12.39
C GLY A 69 27.25 -10.47 11.21
N GLY A 70 27.78 -10.83 10.04
CA GLY A 70 27.69 -10.05 8.81
C GLY A 70 27.66 -10.89 7.53
N GLY A 71 27.75 -12.22 7.65
CA GLY A 71 27.72 -13.13 6.49
C GLY A 71 26.41 -13.06 5.72
N GLN A 72 25.26 -13.00 6.41
CA GLN A 72 23.96 -12.84 5.73
C GLN A 72 23.72 -11.40 5.24
N ALA A 73 24.27 -10.39 5.91
CA ALA A 73 24.00 -8.98 5.61
C ALA A 73 24.84 -8.41 4.45
N ARG A 74 25.88 -9.12 4.00
CA ARG A 74 26.87 -8.62 3.02
C ARG A 74 26.84 -9.35 1.68
N ASN A 75 26.01 -10.39 1.53
CA ASN A 75 25.81 -11.03 0.23
C ASN A 75 24.97 -10.10 -0.65
N GLY A 76 25.64 -9.29 -1.48
CA GLY A 76 25.00 -8.32 -2.38
C GLY A 76 24.07 -8.92 -3.44
N ASN A 77 24.03 -10.25 -3.56
CA ASN A 77 23.15 -10.99 -4.46
C ASN A 77 21.74 -11.22 -3.91
N TRP A 78 21.49 -10.96 -2.62
CA TRP A 78 20.16 -11.09 -2.03
C TRP A 78 19.44 -9.73 -2.01
N PRO A 79 18.15 -9.68 -2.37
CA PRO A 79 17.33 -8.48 -2.17
C PRO A 79 17.40 -8.03 -0.71
N LYS A 80 17.54 -6.72 -0.51
CA LYS A 80 17.51 -6.16 0.84
C LYS A 80 16.07 -6.13 1.31
N ASP A 81 15.84 -6.69 2.49
CA ASP A 81 14.54 -6.68 3.15
C ASP A 81 14.16 -5.22 3.51
N PRO A 82 13.03 -4.68 2.99
CA PRO A 82 12.60 -3.32 3.27
C PRO A 82 12.38 -3.07 4.77
N ASP A 83 11.95 -4.08 5.55
CA ASP A 83 11.73 -3.94 6.99
C ASP A 83 13.05 -3.85 7.76
N ALA A 84 14.07 -4.58 7.30
CA ALA A 84 15.41 -4.49 7.86
C ALA A 84 16.07 -3.14 7.54
N GLU A 85 15.84 -2.59 6.33
CA GLU A 85 16.29 -1.25 5.98
C GLU A 85 15.56 -0.16 6.75
N ALA A 86 14.24 -0.27 6.90
CA ALA A 86 13.44 0.66 7.69
C ALA A 86 13.91 0.69 9.15
N ARG A 87 14.15 -0.47 9.76
CA ARG A 87 14.71 -0.57 11.12
C ARG A 87 16.10 0.06 11.22
N ARG A 88 16.97 -0.14 10.23
CA ARG A 88 18.30 0.50 10.21
C ARG A 88 18.20 2.02 10.08
N LYS A 89 17.34 2.51 9.19
CA LYS A 89 17.09 3.95 9.01
C LYS A 89 16.56 4.57 10.31
N ALA A 90 15.54 3.98 10.93
CA ALA A 90 15.00 4.44 12.20
C ALA A 90 16.05 4.46 13.32
N ALA A 91 16.91 3.44 13.41
CA ALA A 91 17.99 3.41 14.40
C ALA A 91 19.06 4.49 14.16
N VAL A 92 19.34 4.83 12.89
CA VAL A 92 20.24 5.93 12.52
C VAL A 92 19.60 7.27 12.84
N GLU A 93 18.34 7.47 12.48
CA GLU A 93 17.59 8.70 12.79
C GLU A 93 17.49 8.95 14.30
N ALA A 94 17.22 7.90 15.08
CA ALA A 94 17.16 8.02 16.55
C ALA A 94 18.50 8.45 17.18
N ARG A 95 19.63 8.17 16.53
CA ARG A 95 20.97 8.61 16.96
C ARG A 95 21.36 9.98 16.40
N THR A 96 20.63 10.46 15.41
CA THR A 96 20.94 11.68 14.69
C THR A 96 20.44 12.88 15.51
N PRO A 97 21.27 13.90 15.79
CA PRO A 97 20.82 15.07 16.52
C PRO A 97 19.73 15.81 15.74
N TRP A 98 18.80 16.45 16.46
CA TRP A 98 17.59 17.08 15.90
C TRP A 98 17.87 17.96 14.67
N THR A 99 18.92 18.79 14.74
CA THR A 99 19.32 19.72 13.65
C THR A 99 19.79 19.04 12.36
N SER A 100 20.07 17.74 12.41
CA SER A 100 20.51 16.94 11.25
C SER A 100 19.52 15.84 10.85
N SER A 101 18.41 15.73 11.57
CA SER A 101 17.32 14.80 11.26
C SER A 101 16.67 15.15 9.91
N GLU A 102 16.12 14.15 9.21
CA GLU A 102 15.41 14.39 7.95
C GLU A 102 14.19 15.29 8.15
N LEU A 103 13.48 15.11 9.28
CA LEU A 103 12.34 15.93 9.63
C LEU A 103 12.73 17.42 9.77
N TYR A 104 13.87 17.72 10.41
CA TYR A 104 14.38 19.09 10.47
C TYR A 104 14.76 19.64 9.09
N LYS A 105 15.41 18.84 8.24
CA LYS A 105 15.80 19.25 6.88
C LYS A 105 14.59 19.58 6.00
N THR A 106 13.47 18.89 6.22
CA THR A 106 12.24 19.01 5.43
C THR A 106 11.23 19.96 6.07
N SER A 107 11.48 20.40 7.30
CA SER A 107 10.59 21.34 8.00
C SER A 107 10.69 22.76 7.46
N GLU A 108 9.56 23.46 7.42
CA GLU A 108 9.48 24.89 7.07
C GLU A 108 10.26 25.78 8.07
N GLY A 109 10.56 25.27 9.27
CA GLY A 109 11.36 25.95 10.29
C GLY A 109 12.88 25.86 10.08
N LYS A 110 13.36 25.17 9.04
CA LYS A 110 14.80 25.11 8.72
C LYS A 110 15.30 26.52 8.41
N ARG A 111 16.34 26.96 9.12
CA ARG A 111 17.05 28.20 8.77
C ARG A 111 17.78 28.00 7.45
N LEU A 112 17.44 28.79 6.44
CA LEU A 112 18.12 28.80 5.15
C LEU A 112 19.56 29.29 5.33
N SER A 113 20.51 28.60 4.70
CA SER A 113 21.88 29.11 4.64
C SER A 113 21.94 30.36 3.77
N ILE A 114 23.00 31.16 3.94
CA ILE A 114 23.22 32.36 3.10
C ILE A 114 23.33 31.99 1.62
N GLU A 115 23.89 30.82 1.32
CA GLU A 115 24.02 30.31 -0.05
C GLU A 115 22.66 29.89 -0.62
N GLU A 116 21.82 29.18 0.15
CA GLU A 116 20.46 28.82 -0.25
C GLU A 116 19.59 30.07 -0.49
N MET A 117 19.70 31.08 0.38
CA MET A 117 19.02 32.37 0.19
C MET A 117 19.49 33.11 -1.07
N ARG A 118 20.78 33.01 -1.41
CA ARG A 118 21.33 33.60 -2.63
C ARG A 118 20.90 32.83 -3.88
N ALA A 119 20.86 31.50 -3.82
CA ALA A 119 20.44 30.64 -4.92
C ALA A 119 18.96 30.83 -5.28
N GLY A 120 18.10 31.06 -4.28
CA GLY A 120 16.68 31.38 -4.50
C GLY A 120 16.42 32.81 -5.01
N ARG A 121 17.43 33.69 -5.04
CA ARG A 121 17.27 35.05 -5.53
C ARG A 121 17.35 35.06 -7.06
N ASN A 122 16.21 35.29 -7.72
CA ASN A 122 16.19 35.54 -9.16
C ASN A 122 16.98 36.82 -9.48
N PRO A 123 18.08 36.77 -10.26
CA PRO A 123 18.89 37.93 -10.60
C PRO A 123 18.13 38.98 -11.43
N ASN A 124 17.02 38.60 -12.06
CA ASN A 124 16.16 39.47 -12.86
C ASN A 124 15.01 40.08 -12.05
N ASN A 125 14.81 39.65 -10.79
CA ASN A 125 13.83 40.23 -9.87
C ASN A 125 14.53 41.16 -8.87
N ILE A 126 15.28 42.12 -9.39
CA ILE A 126 15.76 43.25 -8.60
C ILE A 126 14.56 44.19 -8.49
N ALA A 127 13.84 44.12 -7.39
CA ALA A 127 12.82 45.11 -7.06
C ALA A 127 13.52 46.49 -6.94
N THR A 128 13.50 47.26 -8.03
CA THR A 128 13.94 48.67 -8.06
C THR A 128 12.94 49.60 -7.37
N THR A 129 11.79 49.07 -6.97
CA THR A 129 10.79 49.76 -6.16
C THR A 129 11.12 49.55 -4.68
N ALA A 130 11.25 50.66 -3.96
CA ALA A 130 11.43 50.67 -2.50
C ALA A 130 10.43 49.72 -1.81
N PRO A 131 10.79 49.04 -0.72
CA PRO A 131 9.89 48.12 -0.03
C PRO A 131 8.59 48.86 0.29
N ALA A 132 7.48 48.35 -0.22
CA ALA A 132 6.17 48.90 0.07
C ALA A 132 5.98 48.94 1.59
N ARG A 133 5.57 50.11 2.09
CA ARG A 133 5.37 50.36 3.53
C ARG A 133 4.40 49.30 4.06
N VAL A 134 4.81 48.55 5.08
CA VAL A 134 3.95 47.60 5.80
C VAL A 134 2.70 48.36 6.23
N GLY A 135 1.54 47.97 5.68
CA GLY A 135 0.25 48.64 5.86
C GLY A 135 -0.47 49.03 4.56
N SER A 136 0.22 49.14 3.42
CA SER A 136 -0.42 49.44 2.12
C SER A 136 -0.94 48.21 1.37
N GLN A 137 -0.63 47.00 1.85
CA GLN A 137 -0.99 45.75 1.18
C GLN A 137 -2.50 45.43 1.24
N ALA A 138 -3.26 46.17 2.06
CA ALA A 138 -4.72 46.07 2.09
C ALA A 138 -5.40 46.69 0.85
N ASP A 139 -4.70 47.54 0.08
CA ASP A 139 -5.25 48.18 -1.12
C ASP A 139 -5.04 47.37 -2.41
N MET A 140 -4.15 46.37 -2.40
CA MET A 140 -3.93 45.49 -3.56
C MET A 140 -4.96 44.35 -3.65
N SER A 141 -5.76 44.14 -2.62
CA SER A 141 -6.72 43.03 -2.53
C SER A 141 -8.13 43.38 -3.02
N ARG A 142 -8.38 44.62 -3.45
CA ARG A 142 -9.65 45.05 -4.03
C ARG A 142 -9.43 45.53 -5.46
N MET A 143 -9.29 44.58 -6.38
CA MET A 143 -9.40 44.91 -7.81
C MET A 143 -10.78 45.51 -8.08
N THR A 144 -10.82 46.57 -8.87
CA THR A 144 -12.09 47.15 -9.31
C THR A 144 -12.81 46.15 -10.23
N PRO A 145 -14.16 46.17 -10.30
CA PRO A 145 -14.90 45.28 -11.20
C PRO A 145 -14.52 45.37 -12.68
N ASP A 146 -13.91 46.48 -13.13
CA ASP A 146 -13.39 46.65 -14.48
C ASP A 146 -12.00 46.01 -14.66
N GLU A 147 -11.10 46.12 -13.67
CA GLU A 147 -9.82 45.40 -13.70
C GLU A 147 -10.04 43.89 -13.73
N LEU A 148 -10.95 43.36 -12.90
CA LEU A 148 -11.31 41.93 -12.92
C LEU A 148 -11.84 41.47 -14.29
N ARG A 149 -12.57 42.34 -15.00
CA ARG A 149 -13.08 42.03 -16.35
C ARG A 149 -11.98 42.06 -17.40
N SER A 150 -10.94 42.87 -17.22
CA SER A 150 -9.78 42.91 -18.12
C SER A 150 -8.87 41.67 -18.02
N TYR A 151 -8.82 41.04 -16.85
CA TYR A 151 -8.08 39.77 -16.64
C TYR A 151 -8.90 38.52 -17.04
N GLY A 152 -10.22 38.67 -17.22
CA GLY A 152 -11.11 37.57 -17.50
C GLY A 152 -11.44 37.43 -18.97
N ARG A 153 -10.80 36.44 -19.62
CA ARG A 153 -11.23 35.67 -20.81
C ARG A 153 -10.13 35.67 -21.87
N ASP A 154 -9.25 34.67 -21.83
CA ASP A 154 -8.66 34.04 -23.03
C ASP A 154 -7.72 32.85 -22.75
N GLU A 155 -7.74 32.24 -21.55
CA GLU A 155 -7.00 30.99 -21.35
C GLU A 155 -7.96 29.79 -21.39
N LYS A 156 -8.01 29.16 -22.56
CA LYS A 156 -8.54 27.82 -22.74
C LYS A 156 -7.56 26.87 -22.04
N VAL A 157 -7.70 26.73 -20.72
CA VAL A 157 -6.90 25.77 -19.93
C VAL A 157 -7.27 24.37 -20.40
N GLU A 158 -6.54 23.87 -21.37
CA GLU A 158 -6.60 22.46 -21.76
C GLU A 158 -5.93 21.66 -20.65
N LEU A 159 -6.67 20.71 -20.10
CA LEU A 159 -6.19 19.82 -19.05
C LEU A 159 -5.05 18.99 -19.67
N ALA A 160 -3.80 19.33 -19.35
CA ALA A 160 -2.64 18.63 -19.86
C ALA A 160 -2.60 17.21 -19.26
N GLY A 161 -2.95 16.21 -20.06
CA GLY A 161 -2.78 14.79 -19.71
C GLY A 161 -3.96 13.93 -20.14
N ASP A 162 -3.67 12.83 -20.83
CA ASP A 162 -4.64 11.84 -21.27
C ASP A 162 -5.08 10.93 -20.11
N GLY A 163 -5.72 11.52 -19.09
CA GLY A 163 -6.19 10.80 -17.91
C GLY A 163 -5.08 10.20 -17.05
N ILE A 164 -5.47 9.68 -15.88
CA ILE A 164 -4.53 8.96 -15.00
C ILE A 164 -4.23 7.60 -15.65
N GLU A 165 -2.96 7.34 -15.96
CA GLU A 165 -2.53 6.00 -16.39
C GLU A 165 -2.86 4.97 -15.30
N ARG A 166 -3.37 3.83 -15.73
CA ARG A 166 -3.84 2.76 -14.84
C ARG A 166 -2.67 2.24 -13.99
N ARG A 167 -2.78 2.34 -12.66
CA ARG A 167 -1.75 1.87 -11.72
C ARG A 167 -1.92 0.40 -11.34
N TYR A 168 -3.15 -0.08 -11.20
CA TYR A 168 -3.45 -1.47 -10.80
C TYR A 168 -4.46 -2.14 -11.72
N LEU A 169 -4.50 -3.48 -11.68
CA LEU A 169 -5.40 -4.26 -12.52
C LEU A 169 -6.89 -4.05 -12.16
N SER A 170 -7.15 -3.68 -10.91
CA SER A 170 -8.47 -3.35 -10.35
C SER A 170 -8.99 -1.99 -10.80
N ASP A 171 -8.12 -1.09 -11.25
CA ASP A 171 -8.53 0.28 -11.59
C ASP A 171 -9.11 0.30 -13.02
N PRO A 172 -10.19 1.08 -13.25
CA PRO A 172 -10.79 1.17 -14.56
C PRO A 172 -9.80 1.79 -15.55
N PRO A 173 -9.79 1.32 -16.82
CA PRO A 173 -8.92 1.90 -17.84
C PRO A 173 -9.21 3.39 -18.01
N GLY A 174 -8.15 4.21 -18.11
CA GLY A 174 -8.20 5.67 -18.26
C GLY A 174 -9.27 6.24 -19.21
N PRO A 175 -9.56 5.65 -20.40
CA PRO A 175 -10.63 6.13 -21.28
C PRO A 175 -12.04 6.07 -20.67
N LEU A 176 -12.31 5.21 -19.68
CA LEU A 176 -13.61 5.12 -19.02
C LEU A 176 -13.80 6.16 -17.92
N LEU A 177 -12.75 6.86 -17.50
CA LEU A 177 -12.86 8.00 -16.58
C LEU A 177 -13.29 9.29 -17.31
N LYS A 178 -13.44 9.25 -18.64
CA LYS A 178 -13.91 10.37 -19.44
C LYS A 178 -15.44 10.35 -19.49
N ALA A 179 -16.05 11.52 -19.36
CA ALA A 179 -17.48 11.67 -19.63
C ALA A 179 -17.77 11.28 -21.09
N GLN A 180 -18.84 10.52 -21.30
CA GLN A 180 -19.29 10.13 -22.63
C GLN A 180 -19.50 11.38 -23.50
N GLY A 181 -18.74 11.50 -24.59
CA GLY A 181 -18.77 12.64 -25.51
C GLY A 181 -17.74 13.74 -25.25
N GLY A 182 -16.75 13.56 -24.35
CA GLY A 182 -15.63 14.49 -24.17
C GLY A 182 -16.03 15.85 -23.56
N GLY A 183 -17.26 15.96 -23.07
CA GLY A 183 -17.75 17.16 -22.39
C GLY A 183 -17.16 17.30 -20.98
N ARG A 184 -16.99 18.54 -20.53
CA ARG A 184 -16.64 18.85 -19.14
C ARG A 184 -17.75 18.31 -18.23
N ILE A 185 -17.39 17.50 -17.23
CA ILE A 185 -18.31 17.19 -16.13
C ILE A 185 -18.55 18.51 -15.40
N LYS A 186 -19.71 19.13 -15.65
CA LYS A 186 -20.17 20.23 -14.80
C LYS A 186 -20.41 19.60 -13.43
N ALA A 187 -19.80 20.14 -12.38
CA ALA A 187 -20.17 19.78 -11.02
C ALA A 187 -21.69 19.87 -10.94
N SER A 188 -22.36 18.74 -10.76
CA SER A 188 -23.79 18.74 -10.50
C SER A 188 -23.97 19.58 -9.25
N VAL A 189 -24.65 20.71 -9.40
CA VAL A 189 -25.16 21.46 -8.25
C VAL A 189 -25.93 20.45 -7.42
N ASP A 190 -25.50 20.27 -6.16
CA ASP A 190 -26.20 19.39 -5.22
C ASP A 190 -27.69 19.72 -5.28
N PRO A 191 -28.58 18.71 -5.34
CA PRO A 191 -30.00 18.97 -5.46
C PRO A 191 -30.43 19.86 -4.30
N VAL A 192 -30.83 21.09 -4.62
CA VAL A 192 -31.38 22.00 -3.63
C VAL A 192 -32.61 21.30 -3.04
N PRO A 193 -32.62 20.96 -1.74
CA PRO A 193 -33.75 20.25 -1.16
C PRO A 193 -35.01 21.09 -1.36
N LEU A 194 -35.98 20.52 -2.09
CA LEU A 194 -37.30 21.14 -2.24
C LEU A 194 -38.05 20.94 -0.93
N GLY A 195 -38.11 21.99 -0.12
CA GLY A 195 -38.98 22.06 1.04
C GLY A 195 -38.23 22.18 2.36
N ASN A 196 -38.90 22.78 3.34
CA ASN A 196 -38.37 23.05 4.67
C ASN A 196 -37.98 21.75 5.39
N ASP A 197 -36.71 21.36 5.26
CA ASP A 197 -36.11 20.34 6.12
C ASP A 197 -36.13 20.85 7.57
N PRO A 198 -36.81 20.15 8.50
CA PRO A 198 -36.89 20.55 9.90
C PRO A 198 -35.52 20.50 10.61
N ASP A 199 -34.55 19.80 10.02
CA ASP A 199 -33.19 19.65 10.54
C ASP A 199 -32.22 20.73 10.01
N ASN A 200 -32.70 21.69 9.21
CA ASN A 200 -31.86 22.79 8.74
C ASN A 200 -31.63 23.82 9.87
N PRO A 201 -30.37 24.02 10.32
CA PRO A 201 -30.07 24.90 11.46
C PRO A 201 -30.46 26.37 11.22
N GLN A 202 -30.55 26.80 9.96
CA GLN A 202 -30.92 28.17 9.61
C GLN A 202 -32.40 28.47 9.91
N VAL A 203 -33.28 27.46 9.79
CA VAL A 203 -34.71 27.60 10.10
C VAL A 203 -34.91 27.77 11.61
N TYR A 204 -34.20 26.98 12.42
CA TYR A 204 -34.23 27.09 13.89
C TYR A 204 -33.77 28.47 14.37
N LEU A 205 -32.70 29.01 13.78
CA LEU A 205 -32.18 30.34 14.13
C LEU A 205 -33.18 31.45 13.79
N ARG A 206 -33.87 31.37 12.63
CA ARG A 206 -34.92 32.33 12.26
C ARG A 206 -36.10 32.27 13.22
N GLN A 207 -36.53 31.06 13.60
CA GLN A 207 -37.63 30.87 14.55
C GLN A 207 -37.27 31.37 15.96
N GLN A 208 -36.02 31.22 16.39
CA GLN A 208 -35.53 31.80 17.64
C GLN A 208 -35.52 33.34 17.60
N GLN A 209 -35.19 33.94 16.45
CA GLN A 209 -35.23 35.40 16.28
C GLN A 209 -36.67 35.94 16.31
N GLU A 210 -37.61 35.25 15.68
CA GLU A 210 -39.04 35.61 15.71
C GLU A 210 -39.65 35.47 17.11
N ARG A 211 -39.23 34.47 17.90
CA ARG A 211 -39.66 34.30 19.30
C ARG A 211 -39.10 35.35 20.26
N ARG A 212 -38.10 36.13 19.83
CA ARG A 212 -37.43 37.12 20.66
C ARG A 212 -37.92 38.56 20.43
N GLN A 213 -38.84 38.75 19.47
CA GLN A 213 -39.62 39.96 19.30
C GLN A 213 -40.97 39.81 19.99
#